data_AF-A0A7V5I482-F1
#
_entry.id   AF-A0A7V5I482-F1
#
_cell.length_a   1.000
_cell.length_b   1.000
_cell.length_c   1.000
_cell.angle_alpha   90.00
_cell.angle_beta   90.00
_cell.angle_gamma   90.00
#
_symmetry.space_group_name_H-M   'P 1'
#
loop_
_entity.id
_entity.type
_entity.pdbx_description
1 polymer ?
#
loop_
_entity_poly.entity_id
_entity_poly.type
_entity_poly.pdbx_seq_one_letter_code
_entity_poly.pdbx_strand_id
1 'polypeptide(L)'
;MLVHARSTSAEIATTTQSLQGYDRYEVQGRRFLFAVDETCIERNRRRVYGYSQLGSPLRIRMKSKRTRISSVRSAVDIFGGLRRFHGEGSRNGTNHYVESLRTFPLTPSNAPLLANVAFHHSLWLRAFADSRGADQLFIPPYAPWLNRIDGVFSIVKRNDHFTERIDESFRTR
;
A
#
# COMPACT_ATOMS: atom_id res chain seq x y z
N MET A 1 25.19 28.79 -4.65
CA MET A 1 23.99 28.11 -5.21
C MET A 1 24.34 26.63 -5.39
N LEU A 2 24.13 25.82 -4.36
CA LEU A 2 24.50 24.40 -4.35
C LEU A 2 23.37 23.58 -4.99
N VAL A 3 23.53 23.30 -6.28
CA VAL A 3 22.69 22.33 -6.99
C VAL A 3 22.98 20.96 -6.40
N HIS A 4 22.11 20.46 -5.52
CA HIS A 4 22.20 19.08 -5.05
C HIS A 4 21.98 18.16 -6.24
N ALA A 5 23.03 17.47 -6.66
CA ALA A 5 22.94 16.38 -7.63
C ALA A 5 22.05 15.30 -7.02
N ARG A 6 20.78 15.29 -7.43
CA ARG A 6 19.83 14.24 -7.07
C ARG A 6 20.22 12.98 -7.84
N SER A 7 20.58 11.91 -7.13
CA SER A 7 21.14 10.68 -7.69
C SER A 7 20.31 10.16 -8.86
N THR A 8 21.00 9.88 -9.96
CA THR A 8 20.48 9.23 -11.16
C THR A 8 20.65 7.72 -11.01
N SER A 9 19.69 7.03 -10.36
CA SER A 9 19.40 5.58 -10.50
C SER A 9 18.25 5.15 -9.59
N ALA A 10 17.53 4.10 -9.99
CA ALA A 10 16.47 3.43 -9.23
C ALA A 10 17.04 2.56 -8.08
N GLU A 11 17.82 3.18 -7.20
CA GLU A 11 18.48 2.47 -6.11
C GLU A 11 17.52 2.26 -4.93
N ILE A 12 17.37 1.00 -4.54
CA ILE A 12 16.72 0.59 -3.29
C ILE A 12 17.45 1.29 -2.14
N ALA A 13 16.73 2.08 -1.35
CA ALA A 13 17.31 2.81 -0.24
C ALA A 13 17.89 1.81 0.78
N THR A 14 19.07 2.09 1.33
CA THR A 14 19.56 1.32 2.47
C THR A 14 18.72 1.61 3.71
N THR A 15 18.80 0.74 4.73
CA THR A 15 18.18 0.99 6.03
C THR A 15 18.63 2.33 6.61
N THR A 16 19.93 2.64 6.53
CA THR A 16 20.50 3.90 7.03
C THR A 16 19.93 5.11 6.31
N GLN A 17 19.86 5.06 4.97
CA GLN A 17 19.28 6.14 4.16
C GLN A 17 17.80 6.36 4.49
N SER A 18 17.06 5.27 4.71
CA SER A 18 15.65 5.31 5.10
C SER A 18 15.50 6.04 6.43
N LEU A 19 16.23 5.62 7.47
CA LEU A 19 16.22 6.22 8.82
C LEU A 19 16.58 7.71 8.79
N GLN A 20 17.67 8.09 8.11
CA GLN A 20 18.07 9.49 7.93
C GLN A 20 17.01 10.34 7.20
N GLY A 21 16.21 9.72 6.33
CA GLY A 21 15.09 10.38 5.66
C GLY A 21 14.00 10.79 6.65
N TYR A 22 13.62 9.89 7.57
CA TYR A 22 12.63 10.18 8.61
C TYR A 22 13.13 11.27 9.56
N ASP A 23 14.35 11.14 10.09
CA ASP A 23 14.91 12.10 11.04
C ASP A 23 14.92 13.52 10.46
N ARG A 24 15.30 13.64 9.17
CA ARG A 24 15.29 14.91 8.46
C ARG A 24 13.89 15.50 8.35
N TYR A 25 12.90 14.67 8.00
CA TYR A 25 11.51 15.09 7.90
C TYR A 25 10.93 15.53 9.24
N GLU A 26 11.27 14.79 10.31
CA GLU A 26 10.85 15.08 11.66
C GLU A 26 11.45 16.39 12.19
N VAL A 27 12.77 16.58 12.03
CA VAL A 27 13.48 17.81 12.42
C VAL A 27 12.97 19.04 11.67
N GLN A 28 12.55 18.88 10.40
CA GLN A 28 11.96 19.95 9.59
C GLN A 28 10.49 20.25 9.94
N GLY A 29 9.89 19.56 10.91
CA GLY A 29 8.48 19.72 11.27
C GLY A 29 7.50 19.26 10.18
N ARG A 30 7.98 18.55 9.15
CA ARG A 30 7.17 18.03 8.04
C ARG A 30 6.57 16.70 8.47
N ARG A 31 5.49 16.75 9.26
CA ARG A 31 4.91 15.57 9.95
C ARG A 31 3.83 14.83 9.16
N PHE A 32 3.41 15.35 8.00
CA PHE A 32 2.36 14.70 7.23
C PHE A 32 2.95 13.58 6.38
N LEU A 33 2.97 12.37 6.92
CA LEU A 33 3.35 11.17 6.20
C LEU A 33 2.10 10.38 5.81
N PHE A 34 2.06 9.94 4.55
CA PHE A 34 1.04 9.05 4.04
C PHE A 34 1.67 7.69 3.75
N ALA A 35 1.36 6.68 4.55
CA ALA A 35 1.74 5.31 4.23
C ALA A 35 0.90 4.83 3.05
N VAL A 36 1.53 4.59 1.89
CA VAL A 36 0.87 4.18 0.65
C VAL A 36 1.37 2.82 0.19
N ASP A 37 0.45 1.89 -0.04
CA ASP A 37 0.79 0.58 -0.60
C ASP A 37 -0.43 -0.08 -1.26
N GLU A 38 -0.18 -1.26 -1.83
CA GLU A 38 -1.16 -2.11 -2.47
C GLU A 38 -1.40 -3.40 -1.73
N THR A 39 -2.60 -3.92 -1.93
CA THR A 39 -2.89 -5.29 -1.58
C THR A 39 -3.85 -5.93 -2.57
N CYS A 40 -3.72 -7.24 -2.73
CA CYS A 40 -4.64 -8.03 -3.53
C CYS A 40 -5.61 -8.79 -2.63
N ILE A 41 -6.86 -8.84 -3.06
CA ILE A 41 -7.94 -9.57 -2.42
C ILE A 41 -8.48 -10.60 -3.39
N GLU A 42 -8.34 -11.88 -3.08
CA GLU A 42 -8.94 -12.97 -3.85
C GLU A 42 -10.46 -13.02 -3.61
N ARG A 43 -11.23 -13.08 -4.71
CA ARG A 43 -12.69 -12.93 -4.74
C ARG A 43 -13.44 -14.26 -4.77
N ASN A 44 -12.73 -15.37 -4.97
CA ASN A 44 -13.29 -16.72 -4.99
C ASN A 44 -12.58 -17.64 -3.98
N ARG A 45 -12.14 -17.07 -2.84
CA ARG A 45 -11.51 -17.80 -1.74
C ARG A 45 -12.43 -18.88 -1.20
N ARG A 46 -11.82 -19.93 -0.66
CA ARG A 46 -12.49 -21.04 0.02
C ARG A 46 -12.38 -20.88 1.54
N ARG A 47 -13.42 -21.30 2.28
CA ARG A 47 -13.24 -21.67 3.67
C ARG A 47 -12.32 -22.90 3.71
N VAL A 48 -11.22 -22.81 4.44
CA VAL A 48 -10.27 -23.92 4.61
C VAL A 48 -10.65 -24.84 5.78
N TYR A 49 -11.54 -24.38 6.65
CA TYR A 49 -12.01 -25.12 7.82
C TYR A 49 -13.53 -24.98 7.97
N GLY A 50 -14.16 -26.00 8.55
CA GLY A 50 -15.58 -26.06 8.83
C GLY A 50 -15.91 -27.31 9.65
N TYR A 51 -17.15 -27.39 10.10
CA TYR A 51 -17.64 -28.54 10.86
C TYR A 51 -18.42 -29.49 9.94
N SER A 52 -18.28 -30.78 10.19
CA SER A 52 -19.03 -31.86 9.55
C SER A 52 -19.46 -32.85 10.63
N GLN A 53 -20.45 -33.68 10.32
CA GLN A 53 -20.83 -34.78 11.21
C GLN A 53 -19.65 -35.73 11.42
N LEU A 54 -19.54 -36.30 12.61
CA LEU A 54 -18.53 -37.29 12.93
C LEU A 54 -18.59 -38.46 11.93
N GLY A 55 -17.43 -38.84 11.37
CA GLY A 55 -17.34 -39.88 10.35
C GLY A 55 -17.69 -39.43 8.92
N SER A 56 -18.10 -38.18 8.72
CA SER A 56 -18.45 -37.64 7.40
C SER A 56 -17.44 -36.59 6.91
N PRO A 57 -16.93 -36.71 5.66
CA PRO A 57 -16.00 -35.73 5.11
C PRO A 57 -16.70 -34.38 4.88
N LEU A 58 -16.02 -33.28 5.24
CA LEU A 58 -16.46 -31.94 4.92
C LEU A 58 -16.42 -31.71 3.40
N ARG A 59 -17.58 -31.50 2.77
CA ARG A 59 -17.68 -31.17 1.33
C ARG A 59 -17.95 -29.68 1.16
N ILE A 60 -17.09 -28.99 0.41
CA ILE A 60 -17.23 -27.57 0.11
C ILE A 60 -17.40 -27.40 -1.41
N ARG A 61 -18.47 -26.71 -1.83
CA ARG A 61 -18.71 -26.40 -3.25
C ARG A 61 -17.93 -25.15 -3.66
N MET A 62 -17.23 -25.23 -4.78
CA MET A 62 -16.45 -24.12 -5.34
C MET A 62 -17.23 -23.40 -6.46
N LYS A 63 -17.24 -22.06 -6.43
CA LYS A 63 -17.89 -21.23 -7.48
C LYS A 63 -17.08 -21.20 -8.79
N SER A 64 -15.75 -21.24 -8.74
CA SER A 64 -14.85 -21.19 -9.90
C SER A 64 -13.47 -21.78 -9.59
N LYS A 65 -12.89 -22.54 -10.53
CA LYS A 65 -11.50 -23.04 -10.45
C LYS A 65 -10.44 -21.94 -10.63
N ARG A 66 -10.76 -20.86 -11.36
CA ARG A 66 -9.83 -19.76 -11.63
C ARG A 66 -9.92 -18.71 -10.54
N THR A 67 -8.79 -18.45 -9.88
CA THR A 67 -8.60 -17.36 -8.92
C THR A 67 -8.89 -16.02 -9.56
N ARG A 68 -9.82 -15.26 -8.98
CA ARG A 68 -10.09 -13.87 -9.32
C ARG A 68 -9.55 -12.99 -8.22
N ILE A 69 -8.87 -11.91 -8.59
CA ILE A 69 -8.31 -10.96 -7.63
C ILE A 69 -8.84 -9.55 -7.90
N SER A 70 -8.98 -8.78 -6.84
CA SER A 70 -9.16 -7.33 -6.88
C SER A 70 -7.93 -6.69 -6.26
N SER A 71 -7.33 -5.72 -6.94
CA SER A 71 -6.27 -4.91 -6.36
C SER A 71 -6.87 -3.71 -5.65
N VAL A 72 -6.37 -3.45 -4.45
CA VAL A 72 -6.66 -2.24 -3.69
C VAL A 72 -5.37 -1.51 -3.44
N ARG A 73 -5.42 -0.20 -3.58
CA ARG A 73 -4.37 0.71 -3.19
C ARG A 73 -4.94 1.69 -2.21
N SER A 74 -4.20 2.00 -1.16
CA SER A 74 -4.70 2.91 -0.13
C SER A 74 -3.57 3.71 0.47
N ALA A 75 -3.92 4.89 0.95
CA ALA A 75 -3.05 5.74 1.74
C ALA A 75 -3.69 5.96 3.10
N VAL A 76 -2.91 5.85 4.16
CA VAL A 76 -3.31 6.24 5.51
C VAL A 76 -2.34 7.29 6.03
N ASP A 77 -2.90 8.39 6.54
CA ASP A 77 -2.10 9.43 7.19
C ASP A 77 -1.85 9.12 8.68
N ILE A 78 -0.99 9.92 9.30
CA ILE A 78 -0.64 9.78 10.72
C ILE A 78 -1.82 10.00 11.69
N PHE A 79 -2.90 10.62 11.24
CA PHE A 79 -4.13 10.86 12.00
C PHE A 79 -5.20 9.80 11.75
N GLY A 80 -4.92 8.81 10.90
CA GLY A 80 -5.85 7.74 10.54
C GLY A 80 -6.78 8.08 9.38
N GLY A 81 -6.57 9.21 8.70
CA GLY A 81 -7.28 9.54 7.46
C GLY A 81 -6.95 8.53 6.38
N LEU A 82 -7.97 7.78 5.93
CA LEU A 82 -7.84 6.73 4.93
C LEU A 82 -8.40 7.18 3.59
N ARG A 83 -7.60 7.02 2.53
CA ARG A 83 -8.01 7.20 1.14
C ARG A 83 -7.75 5.92 0.37
N ARG A 84 -8.67 5.53 -0.51
CA ARG A 84 -8.61 4.23 -1.20
C ARG A 84 -8.96 4.32 -2.67
N PHE A 85 -8.31 3.48 -3.46
CA PHE A 85 -8.58 3.23 -4.86
C PHE A 85 -8.63 1.72 -5.06
N HIS A 86 -9.67 1.19 -5.70
CA HIS A 86 -9.79 -0.24 -5.95
C HIS A 86 -10.20 -0.51 -7.39
N GLY A 87 -9.88 -1.70 -7.89
CA GLY A 87 -10.46 -2.19 -9.13
C GLY A 87 -10.19 -3.68 -9.35
N GLU A 88 -10.85 -4.25 -10.35
CA GLU A 88 -10.73 -5.67 -10.70
C GLU A 88 -9.42 -6.01 -11.43
N GLY A 89 -8.84 -7.17 -11.12
CA GLY A 89 -7.60 -7.65 -11.72
C GLY A 89 -6.33 -7.11 -11.04
N SER A 90 -5.18 -7.56 -11.53
CA SER A 90 -3.87 -7.10 -11.08
C SER A 90 -3.60 -5.68 -11.58
N ARG A 91 -3.26 -4.76 -10.68
CA ARG A 91 -2.82 -3.38 -11.00
C ARG A 91 -1.42 -3.09 -10.45
N ASN A 92 -0.49 -3.99 -10.74
CA ASN A 92 0.92 -3.92 -10.34
C ASN A 92 1.79 -3.01 -11.23
N GLY A 93 1.22 -2.37 -12.26
CA GLY A 93 1.95 -1.44 -13.11
C GLY A 93 2.15 -0.05 -12.48
N THR A 94 3.31 0.55 -12.73
CA THR A 94 3.68 1.91 -12.28
C THR A 94 2.63 2.96 -12.63
N ASN A 95 2.00 2.87 -13.81
CA ASN A 95 1.01 3.86 -14.25
C ASN A 95 -0.21 3.89 -13.30
N HIS A 96 -0.73 2.72 -12.91
CA HIS A 96 -1.83 2.63 -11.96
C HIS A 96 -1.45 3.13 -10.57
N TYR A 97 -0.18 3.00 -10.21
CA TYR A 97 0.34 3.56 -8.97
C TYR A 97 0.28 5.10 -9.02
N VAL A 98 0.87 5.71 -10.06
CA VAL A 98 0.85 7.17 -10.23
C VAL A 98 -0.57 7.71 -10.31
N GLU A 99 -1.46 7.06 -11.05
CA GLU A 99 -2.88 7.42 -11.13
C GLU A 99 -3.55 7.49 -9.76
N SER A 100 -3.31 6.48 -8.93
CA SER A 100 -3.85 6.48 -7.57
C SER A 100 -3.24 7.59 -6.70
N LEU A 101 -1.94 7.89 -6.88
CA LEU A 101 -1.29 8.92 -6.08
C LEU A 101 -1.85 10.31 -6.37
N ARG A 102 -2.39 10.53 -7.57
CA ARG A 102 -3.08 11.78 -7.92
C ARG A 102 -4.31 12.05 -7.03
N THR A 103 -4.90 11.01 -6.44
CA THR A 103 -6.05 11.13 -5.51
C THR A 103 -5.63 11.55 -4.10
N PHE A 104 -4.33 11.49 -3.78
CA PHE A 104 -3.79 11.91 -2.50
C PHE A 104 -3.26 13.36 -2.61
N PRO A 105 -3.49 14.20 -1.59
CA PRO A 105 -3.07 15.59 -1.61
C PRO A 105 -1.57 15.70 -1.30
N LEU A 106 -0.71 15.23 -2.21
CA LEU A 106 0.73 15.43 -2.07
C LEU A 106 1.07 16.92 -2.23
N THR A 107 1.79 17.45 -1.24
CA THR A 107 2.22 18.86 -1.13
C THR A 107 3.68 18.89 -0.68
N PRO A 108 4.37 20.05 -0.80
CA PRO A 108 5.71 20.20 -0.23
C PRO A 108 5.77 20.04 1.29
N SER A 109 4.65 20.06 2.02
CA SER A 109 4.65 19.86 3.47
C SER A 109 4.46 18.40 3.89
N ASN A 110 4.30 17.48 2.93
CA ASN A 110 4.04 16.07 3.19
C ASN A 110 4.87 15.16 2.27
N ALA A 111 4.90 13.87 2.62
CA ALA A 111 5.57 12.86 1.81
C ALA A 111 4.79 11.54 1.81
N PRO A 112 4.74 10.83 0.67
CA PRO A 112 4.39 9.43 0.68
C PRO A 112 5.52 8.62 1.32
N LEU A 113 5.13 7.75 2.23
CA LEU A 113 5.93 6.71 2.82
C LEU A 113 5.66 5.40 2.07
N LEU A 114 6.68 4.88 1.41
CA LEU A 114 6.58 3.80 0.43
C LEU A 114 7.35 2.55 0.88
N ALA A 115 6.87 1.38 0.47
CA ALA A 115 7.65 0.15 0.52
C ALA A 115 8.92 0.29 -0.34
N ASN A 116 10.02 -0.33 0.07
CA ASN A 116 11.28 -0.20 -0.66
C ASN A 116 11.44 -1.31 -1.69
N VAL A 117 10.62 -1.19 -2.73
CA VAL A 117 10.51 -2.13 -3.85
C VAL A 117 10.83 -1.41 -5.15
N ALA A 118 11.42 -2.12 -6.11
CA ALA A 118 11.99 -1.51 -7.32
C ALA A 118 11.01 -0.62 -8.10
N PHE A 119 9.72 -0.97 -8.16
CA PHE A 119 8.74 -0.18 -8.93
C PHE A 119 8.37 1.15 -8.25
N HIS A 120 8.55 1.29 -6.92
CA HIS A 120 8.42 2.57 -6.23
C HIS A 120 9.57 3.54 -6.54
N HIS A 121 10.70 3.03 -7.04
CA HIS A 121 11.85 3.83 -7.50
C HIS A 121 11.77 4.21 -8.98
N SER A 122 10.64 3.97 -9.63
CA SER A 122 10.45 4.28 -11.03
C SER A 122 10.52 5.78 -11.32
N LEU A 123 11.07 6.13 -12.49
CA LEU A 123 11.20 7.51 -12.95
C LEU A 123 9.86 8.28 -12.92
N TRP A 124 8.76 7.60 -13.27
CA TRP A 124 7.41 8.16 -13.26
C TRP A 124 6.94 8.57 -11.87
N LEU A 125 7.23 7.75 -10.86
CA LEU A 125 6.82 8.04 -9.50
C LEU A 125 7.60 9.22 -8.93
N ARG A 126 8.92 9.23 -9.19
CA ARG A 126 9.80 10.33 -8.82
C ARG A 126 9.39 11.64 -9.49
N ALA A 127 9.16 11.62 -10.81
CA ALA A 127 8.71 12.78 -11.56
C ALA A 127 7.36 13.32 -11.05
N PHE A 128 6.44 12.43 -10.66
CA PHE A 128 5.18 12.83 -10.04
C PHE A 128 5.41 13.52 -8.69
N ALA A 129 6.20 12.93 -7.79
CA ALA A 129 6.52 13.55 -6.50
C ALA A 129 7.23 14.90 -6.65
N ASP A 130 8.22 14.97 -7.55
CA ASP A 130 8.96 16.20 -7.87
C ASP A 130 8.02 17.29 -8.42
N SER A 131 7.06 16.93 -9.29
CA SER A 131 6.05 17.88 -9.80
C SER A 131 5.14 18.46 -8.71
N ARG A 132 5.06 17.79 -7.55
CA ARG A 132 4.31 18.24 -6.37
C ARG A 132 5.20 18.91 -5.32
N GLY A 133 6.51 18.98 -5.56
CA GLY A 133 7.51 19.45 -4.58
C GLY A 133 7.58 18.60 -3.31
N ALA A 134 7.08 17.36 -3.37
CA ALA A 134 7.08 16.42 -2.26
C ALA A 134 8.32 15.53 -2.34
N ASP A 135 8.96 15.21 -1.22
CA ASP A 135 9.97 14.15 -1.22
C ASP A 135 9.29 12.79 -1.11
N GLN A 136 10.01 11.72 -1.45
CA GLN A 136 9.57 10.35 -1.25
C GLN A 136 10.37 9.73 -0.11
N LEU A 137 9.67 9.11 0.84
CA LEU A 137 10.30 8.35 1.91
C LEU A 137 10.08 6.86 1.70
N PHE A 138 11.07 6.07 2.09
CA PHE A 138 11.04 4.62 1.96
C PHE A 138 11.25 3.97 3.31
N ILE A 139 10.53 2.90 3.60
CA ILE A 139 10.85 2.01 4.73
C ILE A 139 12.11 1.19 4.41
N PRO A 140 12.87 0.72 5.40
CA PRO A 140 13.90 -0.30 5.17
C PRO A 140 13.35 -1.51 4.39
N PRO A 141 14.16 -2.17 3.54
CA PRO A 141 13.74 -3.40 2.86
C PRO A 141 13.22 -4.44 3.85
N TYR A 142 12.16 -5.16 3.45
CA TYR A 142 11.55 -6.23 4.25
C TYR A 142 11.07 -5.82 5.65
N ALA A 143 10.71 -4.55 5.86
CA ALA A 143 10.22 -4.03 7.14
C ALA A 143 8.73 -3.60 7.12
N PRO A 144 7.78 -4.50 6.80
CA PRO A 144 6.35 -4.16 6.69
C PRO A 144 5.74 -3.63 8.00
N TRP A 145 6.29 -3.99 9.15
CA TRP A 145 5.84 -3.47 10.45
C TRP A 145 6.04 -1.96 10.62
N LEU A 146 6.89 -1.34 9.80
CA LEU A 146 7.06 0.12 9.74
C LEU A 146 6.03 0.79 8.82
N ASN A 147 5.27 0.02 8.04
CA ASN A 147 4.25 0.51 7.12
C ASN A 147 2.85 0.41 7.75
N ARG A 148 2.30 1.54 8.22
CA ARG A 148 1.00 1.57 8.92
C ARG A 148 -0.15 0.99 8.07
N ILE A 149 -0.08 1.10 6.74
CA ILE A 149 -1.14 0.60 5.85
C ILE A 149 -1.24 -0.93 5.85
N ASP A 150 -0.17 -1.66 6.19
CA ASP A 150 -0.21 -3.13 6.26
C ASP A 150 -1.14 -3.63 7.38
N GLY A 151 -1.19 -2.90 8.49
CA GLY A 151 -2.16 -3.14 9.56
C GLY A 151 -3.60 -2.91 9.09
N VAL A 152 -3.83 -1.83 8.34
CA VAL A 152 -5.14 -1.52 7.73
C VAL A 152 -5.55 -2.65 6.78
N PHE A 153 -4.65 -3.09 5.89
CA PHE A 153 -4.94 -4.18 4.96
C PHE A 153 -5.22 -5.51 5.65
N SER A 154 -4.59 -5.78 6.79
CA SER A 154 -4.90 -6.96 7.59
C SER A 154 -6.34 -6.95 8.11
N ILE A 155 -6.82 -5.81 8.61
CA ILE A 155 -8.21 -5.63 9.04
C ILE A 155 -9.17 -5.74 7.86
N VAL A 156 -8.87 -5.07 6.74
CA VAL A 156 -9.71 -5.09 5.54
C VAL A 156 -9.84 -6.50 4.98
N LYS A 157 -8.75 -7.25 4.87
CA LYS A 157 -8.78 -8.65 4.40
C LYS A 157 -9.59 -9.54 5.34
N ARG A 158 -9.47 -9.32 6.65
CA ARG A 158 -10.29 -10.01 7.65
C ARG A 158 -11.78 -9.68 7.46
N ASN A 159 -12.13 -8.42 7.26
CA ASN A 159 -13.53 -8.02 7.06
C ASN A 159 -14.09 -8.56 5.73
N ASP A 160 -13.30 -8.52 4.66
CA ASP A 160 -13.66 -9.07 3.34
C ASP A 160 -13.95 -10.57 3.40
N HIS A 161 -13.25 -11.31 4.27
CA HIS A 161 -13.57 -12.72 4.52
C HIS A 161 -14.99 -12.94 5.03
N PHE A 162 -15.61 -11.95 5.68
CA PHE A 162 -16.98 -12.05 6.20
C PHE A 162 -18.02 -11.38 5.30
N THR A 163 -17.69 -10.24 4.69
CA THR A 163 -18.64 -9.44 3.90
C THR A 163 -18.69 -9.87 2.43
N GLU A 164 -17.60 -10.45 1.90
CA GLU A 164 -17.35 -10.63 0.46
C GLU A 164 -17.51 -9.33 -0.37
N ARG A 165 -17.48 -8.15 0.27
CA ARG A 165 -17.74 -6.85 -0.37
C ARG A 165 -16.67 -5.85 0.04
N ILE A 166 -15.79 -5.54 -0.90
CA ILE A 166 -14.58 -4.77 -0.66
C ILE A 166 -14.86 -3.39 -0.06
N ASP A 167 -15.92 -2.71 -0.51
CA ASP A 167 -16.31 -1.40 0.01
C ASP A 167 -16.78 -1.44 1.45
N GLU A 168 -17.45 -2.52 1.86
CA GLU A 168 -17.88 -2.71 3.24
C GLU A 168 -16.70 -3.09 4.14
N SER A 169 -15.66 -3.73 3.60
CA SER A 169 -14.49 -4.18 4.35
C SER A 169 -13.62 -3.05 4.91
N PHE A 170 -13.68 -1.87 4.28
CA PHE A 170 -13.02 -0.65 4.75
C PHE A 170 -13.82 0.12 5.80
N ARG A 171 -15.06 -0.28 6.09
CA ARG A 171 -15.84 0.32 7.17
C ARG A 171 -15.38 -0.30 8.48
N THR A 172 -14.80 0.52 9.36
CA THR A 172 -14.60 0.15 10.77
C THR A 172 -15.98 -0.05 11.39
N ARG A 173 -16.19 -1.20 12.05
CA ARG A 173 -17.31 -1.41 12.96
C ARG A 173 -16.95 -0.88 14.34
#